data_AF-A0A450RYW9-F1
#
_entry.id   AF-A0A450RYW9-F1
#
_cell.length_a   1.000
_cell.length_b   1.000
_cell.length_c   1.000
_cell.angle_alpha   90.00
_cell.angle_beta   90.00
_cell.angle_gamma   90.00
#
_symmetry.space_group_name_H-M   'P 1'
#
loop_
_entity.id
_entity.type
_entity.pdbx_description
1 polymer ?
#
loop_
_entity_poly.entity_id
_entity_poly.type
_entity_poly.pdbx_seq_one_letter_code
_entity_poly.pdbx_strand_id
1 'polypeptide(L)'
;MLGRIFIAYLENVITADELKRLWQAIHVAFMGDLLKFLDAKELPTESQESWMELLVPSGLVRVIGGKTIDEVGEIYYEVTPIGNKLRNAYSQVVTE
;
A
#
# COMPACT_ATOMS: atom_id res chain seq x y z
N MET A 1 1.09 7.52 11.50
CA MET A 1 0.70 7.35 10.08
C MET A 1 0.12 8.62 9.45
N LEU A 2 -1.13 9.03 9.76
CA LEU A 2 -1.78 10.17 9.11
C LEU A 2 -0.98 11.48 9.18
N GLY A 3 -0.37 11.78 10.34
CA GLY A 3 0.51 12.93 10.49
C GLY A 3 1.67 12.94 9.50
N ARG A 4 2.29 11.78 9.23
CA ARG A 4 3.39 11.67 8.26
C ARG A 4 2.91 11.92 6.82
N ILE A 5 1.75 11.37 6.46
CA ILE A 5 1.15 11.61 5.13
C ILE A 5 0.80 13.09 4.94
N PHE A 6 0.32 13.75 6.00
CA PHE A 6 0.05 15.19 5.95
C PHE A 6 1.35 16.02 5.83
N ILE A 7 2.41 15.64 6.55
CA ILE A 7 3.73 16.28 6.39
C ILE A 7 4.26 16.08 4.97
N ALA A 8 4.16 14.88 4.40
CA ALA A 8 4.57 14.60 3.02
C ALA A 8 3.81 15.49 2.01
N TYR A 9 2.55 15.82 2.28
CA TYR A 9 1.80 16.80 1.49
C TYR A 9 2.35 18.23 1.64
N LEU A 10 2.63 18.67 2.88
CA LEU A 10 3.22 19.98 3.13
C LEU A 10 4.60 20.14 2.49
N GLU A 11 5.37 19.06 2.39
CA GLU A 11 6.69 19.01 1.76
C GLU A 11 6.64 18.84 0.24
N ASN A 12 5.45 18.81 -0.37
CA ASN A 12 5.24 18.57 -1.81
C ASN A 12 5.76 17.20 -2.32
N VAL A 13 5.93 16.21 -1.42
CA VAL A 13 6.22 14.82 -1.78
C VAL A 13 5.01 14.17 -2.45
N ILE A 14 3.81 14.56 -2.02
CA ILE A 14 2.53 14.18 -2.63
C ILE A 14 1.67 15.42 -2.89
N THR A 15 0.89 15.37 -3.95
CA THR A 15 -0.07 16.39 -4.37
C THR A 15 -1.37 16.31 -3.56
N ALA A 16 -2.21 17.34 -3.66
CA ALA A 16 -3.53 17.37 -3.01
C ALA A 16 -4.45 16.24 -3.50
N ASP A 17 -4.39 15.89 -4.78
CA ASP A 17 -5.22 14.80 -5.31
C ASP A 17 -4.73 13.43 -4.89
N GLU A 18 -3.41 13.25 -4.75
CA GLU A 18 -2.84 12.05 -4.15
C GLU A 18 -3.21 11.93 -2.67
N LEU A 19 -3.17 13.04 -1.92
CA LEU A 19 -3.61 13.06 -0.53
C LEU A 19 -5.06 12.61 -0.39
N LYS A 20 -5.99 13.09 -1.24
CA LYS A 20 -7.40 12.66 -1.24
C LYS A 20 -7.54 11.16 -1.50
N ARG A 21 -6.79 10.63 -2.48
CA ARG A 21 -6.80 9.19 -2.83
C ARG A 21 -6.24 8.34 -1.69
N LEU A 22 -5.13 8.77 -1.09
CA LEU A 22 -4.50 8.10 0.05
C LEU A 22 -5.42 8.13 1.27
N TRP A 23 -6.10 9.26 1.52
CA TRP A 23 -7.08 9.37 2.59
C TRP A 23 -8.21 8.34 2.44
N GLN A 24 -8.78 8.24 1.23
CA GLN A 24 -9.83 7.26 0.96
C GLN A 24 -9.33 5.82 1.14
N ALA A 25 -8.14 5.51 0.63
CA ALA A 25 -7.53 4.19 0.79
C ALA A 25 -7.31 3.81 2.27
N ILE A 26 -6.75 4.74 3.05
CA ILE A 26 -6.50 4.56 4.49
C ILE A 26 -7.82 4.35 5.25
N HIS A 27 -8.87 5.09 4.90
CA HIS A 27 -10.16 5.00 5.57
C HIS A 27 -10.86 3.64 5.37
N VAL A 28 -10.62 2.99 4.24
CA VAL A 28 -11.23 1.69 3.90
C VAL A 28 -10.38 0.52 4.40
N ALA A 29 -9.08 0.71 4.61
CA ALA A 29 -8.18 -0.33 5.08
C ALA A 29 -8.35 -0.63 6.58
N PHE A 30 -8.26 -1.91 6.96
CA PHE A 30 -8.17 -2.29 8.36
C PHE A 30 -6.82 -1.85 8.94
N MET A 31 -6.85 -1.14 10.08
CA MET A 31 -5.64 -0.51 10.66
C MET A 31 -4.52 -1.52 10.93
N GLY A 32 -4.85 -2.73 11.39
CA GLY A 32 -3.85 -3.76 11.68
C GLY A 32 -3.06 -4.20 10.45
N ASP A 33 -3.74 -4.41 9.33
CA ASP A 33 -3.09 -4.83 8.08
C ASP A 33 -2.42 -3.67 7.36
N LEU A 34 -2.93 -2.45 7.55
CA LEU A 34 -2.28 -1.22 7.09
C LEU A 34 -0.92 -1.00 7.78
N LEU A 35 -0.79 -1.29 9.08
CA LEU A 35 0.49 -1.21 9.77
C LEU A 35 1.48 -2.27 9.24
N LYS A 36 1.03 -3.53 9.05
CA LYS A 36 1.86 -4.56 8.40
C LYS A 36 2.32 -4.12 7.01
N PHE A 37 1.42 -3.52 6.24
CA PHE A 37 1.72 -2.98 4.92
C PHE A 37 2.78 -1.89 4.94
N LEU A 38 2.81 -1.05 5.97
CA LEU A 38 3.79 0.03 6.10
C LEU A 38 5.13 -0.43 6.66
N ASP A 39 5.11 -1.40 7.57
CA ASP A 39 6.30 -1.89 8.27
C ASP A 39 7.04 -3.02 7.53
N ALA A 40 6.40 -3.65 6.54
CA ALA A 40 7.05 -4.65 5.69
C ALA A 40 8.27 -4.04 4.97
N LYS A 41 9.48 -4.48 5.32
CA LYS A 41 10.74 -3.95 4.75
C LYS A 41 10.82 -4.11 3.24
N GLU A 42 10.44 -5.28 2.75
CA GLU A 42 10.34 -5.60 1.34
C GLU A 42 8.97 -6.26 1.13
N LEU A 43 8.16 -5.69 0.25
CA LEU A 43 7.00 -6.41 -0.28
C LEU A 43 7.50 -7.08 -1.55
N PRO A 44 7.47 -8.43 -1.64
CA PRO A 44 7.85 -9.08 -2.88
C PRO A 44 6.93 -8.57 -4.00
N THR A 45 7.45 -8.54 -5.22
CA THR A 45 6.67 -8.13 -6.41
C THR A 45 5.34 -8.89 -6.49
N GLU A 46 5.31 -10.10 -5.95
CA GLU A 46 4.15 -10.98 -5.85
C GLU A 46 4.18 -11.64 -4.46
N SER A 47 3.13 -11.44 -3.66
CA SER A 47 2.99 -12.04 -2.33
C SER A 47 1.75 -12.92 -2.27
N GLN A 48 1.81 -14.01 -1.50
CA GLN A 48 0.63 -14.84 -1.17
C GLN A 48 0.15 -14.61 0.27
N GLU A 49 0.65 -13.58 0.94
CA GLU A 49 0.27 -13.32 2.33
C GLU A 49 -1.20 -12.93 2.45
N SER A 50 -1.96 -13.66 3.26
CA SER A 50 -3.41 -13.49 3.42
C SER A 50 -3.82 -12.11 3.95
N TRP A 51 -2.95 -11.42 4.68
CA TRP A 51 -3.25 -10.06 5.17
C TRP A 51 -3.30 -9.03 4.02
N MET A 52 -2.70 -9.31 2.86
CA MET A 52 -2.75 -8.43 1.69
C MET A 52 -4.11 -8.48 0.98
N GLU A 53 -4.84 -9.59 1.09
CA GLU A 53 -6.21 -9.72 0.58
C GLU A 53 -7.13 -8.65 1.16
N LEU A 54 -7.00 -8.41 2.47
CA LEU A 54 -7.79 -7.43 3.22
C LEU A 54 -7.50 -5.98 2.79
N LEU A 55 -6.41 -5.74 2.07
CA LEU A 55 -6.05 -4.43 1.53
C LEU A 55 -6.53 -4.23 0.09
N VAL A 56 -7.04 -5.26 -0.60
CA VAL A 56 -7.58 -5.12 -1.95
C VAL A 56 -8.69 -4.07 -2.04
N PRO A 57 -9.69 -4.00 -1.12
CA PRO A 57 -10.73 -2.98 -1.17
C PRO A 57 -10.21 -1.54 -1.01
N SER A 58 -9.04 -1.36 -0.38
CA SER A 58 -8.40 -0.04 -0.23
C SER A 58 -7.72 0.46 -1.51
N GLY A 59 -7.49 -0.44 -2.49
CA GLY A 59 -6.74 -0.14 -3.71
C GLY A 59 -5.24 0.03 -3.50
N LEU A 60 -4.69 -0.18 -2.30
CA LEU A 60 -3.24 -0.18 -2.04
C LEU A 60 -2.54 -1.42 -2.62
N VAL A 61 -3.31 -2.50 -2.77
CA VAL A 61 -2.88 -3.79 -3.32
C VAL A 61 -3.88 -4.21 -4.40
N ARG A 62 -3.44 -4.95 -5.42
CA ARG A 62 -4.31 -5.60 -6.40
C ARG A 62 -4.00 -7.09 -6.51
N VAL A 63 -5.02 -7.83 -6.93
CA VAL A 63 -4.93 -9.27 -7.22
C VAL A 63 -4.31 -9.47 -8.60
N ILE A 64 -3.38 -10.41 -8.69
CA ILE A 64 -2.83 -10.92 -9.95
C ILE A 64 -2.90 -12.46 -9.94
N GLY A 65 -3.21 -13.05 -11.08
CA GLY A 65 -3.16 -14.51 -11.24
C GLY A 65 -1.74 -14.98 -11.53
N GLY A 66 -1.47 -16.25 -11.21
CA GLY A 66 -0.24 -16.94 -11.60
C GLY A 66 0.11 -16.76 -13.08
N LYS A 67 1.41 -16.60 -13.37
CA LYS A 67 1.91 -16.22 -14.70
C LYS A 67 2.36 -17.40 -15.53
N THR A 68 2.64 -18.53 -14.88
CA THR A 68 3.08 -19.77 -15.53
C THR A 68 1.99 -20.84 -15.53
N ILE A 69 2.16 -21.85 -16.39
CA ILE A 69 1.22 -22.99 -16.48
C ILE A 69 1.15 -23.75 -15.15
N ASP A 70 2.26 -23.79 -14.41
CA ASP A 70 2.36 -24.45 -13.11
C ASP A 70 1.70 -23.65 -11.97
N GLU A 71 1.40 -22.36 -12.21
CA GLU A 71 0.75 -21.45 -11.25
C GLU A 71 -0.74 -21.20 -11.60
N VAL A 72 -1.31 -22.00 -12.52
CA VAL A 72 -2.72 -21.85 -12.91
C VAL A 72 -3.62 -22.10 -11.70
N GLY A 73 -4.32 -21.06 -11.26
CA GLY A 73 -5.20 -21.08 -10.08
C GLY A 73 -4.61 -20.43 -8.84
N GLU A 74 -3.32 -20.10 -8.86
CA GLU A 74 -2.66 -19.38 -7.78
C GLU A 74 -3.01 -17.89 -7.81
N ILE A 75 -3.27 -17.33 -6.62
CA ILE A 75 -3.57 -15.92 -6.41
C ILE A 75 -2.37 -15.26 -5.75
N TYR A 76 -1.90 -14.17 -6.35
CA TYR A 76 -0.88 -13.32 -5.77
C TYR A 76 -1.39 -11.89 -5.63
N TYR A 77 -0.69 -11.15 -4.77
CA TYR A 77 -0.97 -9.77 -4.44
C TYR A 77 0.24 -8.92 -4.80
N GLU A 78 0.00 -7.80 -5.48
CA GLU A 78 1.04 -6.81 -5.77
C GLU A 78 0.63 -5.40 -5.31
N VAL A 79 1.63 -4.61 -4.96
CA VAL A 79 1.44 -3.23 -4.50
C VAL A 79 1.13 -2.32 -5.68
N THR A 80 0.03 -1.58 -5.59
CA THR A 80 -0.36 -0.63 -6.64
C THR A 80 0.49 0.63 -6.62
N PRO A 81 0.45 1.47 -7.68
CA PRO A 81 1.14 2.77 -7.64
C PRO A 81 0.71 3.67 -6.47
N ILE A 82 -0.55 3.62 -6.03
CA ILE A 82 -1.02 4.38 -4.88
C ILE A 82 -0.51 3.78 -3.55
N GLY A 83 -0.42 2.45 -3.46
CA GLY A 83 0.22 1.75 -2.35
C GLY A 83 1.69 2.12 -2.18
N ASN A 84 2.44 2.19 -3.29
CA ASN A 84 3.83 2.63 -3.28
C ASN A 84 3.97 4.10 -2.85
N LYS A 85 3.06 4.99 -3.30
CA LYS A 85 3.05 6.38 -2.83
C LYS A 85 2.80 6.48 -1.33
N LEU A 86 1.89 5.66 -0.79
CA LEU A 86 1.64 5.62 0.65
C LEU A 86 2.92 5.22 1.42
N ARG A 87 3.59 4.15 0.99
CA ARG A 87 4.81 3.66 1.63
C ARG A 87 5.94 4.69 1.55
N ASN A 88 6.13 5.33 0.40
CA ASN A 88 7.15 6.36 0.22
C ASN A 88 6.88 7.59 1.09
N ALA A 89 5.63 8.08 1.12
CA ALA A 89 5.26 9.20 1.97
C ALA A 89 5.41 8.87 3.46
N TYR A 90 5.20 7.62 3.86
CA TYR A 90 5.37 7.17 5.24
C TYR A 90 6.84 7.00 5.66
N SER A 91 7.71 6.56 4.74
CA SER A 91 9.13 6.28 4.99
C SER A 91 10.02 7.51 4.86
N GLN A 92 9.70 8.45 3.97
CA GLN A 92 10.50 9.66 3.74
C GLN A 92 10.34 10.69 4.86
N VAL A 93 9.19 10.72 5.53
CA VAL A 93 8.96 11.55 6.71
C VAL A 93 9.51 10.82 7.94
N VAL A 94 10.84 10.76 8.02
CA VAL A 94 11.54 10.44 9.27
C VAL A 94 11.60 11.74 10.07
N THR A 95 10.69 11.89 11.02
CA THR A 95 10.90 12.84 12.12
C THR A 95 12.06 12.32 12.97
N GLU A 96 13.17 13.05 12.96
CA GLU A 96 14.27 12.93 13.95
C GLU A 96 13.75 13.02 15.39
#